data_AF-A0AAD5J041-F1
#
_entry.id   AF-A0AAD5J041-F1
#
_cell.length_a   1.000
_cell.length_b   1.000
_cell.length_c   1.000
_cell.angle_alpha   90.00
_cell.angle_beta   90.00
_cell.angle_gamma   90.00
#
_symmetry.space_group_name_H-M   'P 1'
#
loop_
_entity.id
_entity.type
_entity.pdbx_description
1 polymer ?
#
loop_
_entity_poly.entity_id
_entity_poly.type
_entity_poly.pdbx_seq_one_letter_code
_entity_poly.pdbx_strand_id
1 'polypeptide(L)'
;MKSKTKRLKRNLGLATTFIFCCFFFLAGFYGSTLLSQDAPRIRPRLRMLELENTDGDELMMMPHGKIGEPSIQSISFQVLSWKPRALYFPSFATAEQCQSIIEMAKVLLKPSSLALRKGETDESTKGTRTISVTFISSSEDKTGILEARATMIPHMHGEAFNVLRYEIGQKYDSHYNAFNPNEYGPQTSQRGGSNMNSGYDFRKCIGLKVKPQRGDGLLFYSLFPNGTIDQTSLHGSCPVIKGEKWVATKWIRDQVQED
;
A
#
# COMPACT_ATOMS: atom_id res chain seq x y z
N MET A 1 6.55 49.02 74.61
CA MET A 1 7.40 49.68 73.59
C MET A 1 8.63 48.83 73.32
N LYS A 2 8.78 48.30 72.09
CA LYS A 2 10.05 48.14 71.35
C LYS A 2 9.74 47.53 69.97
N SER A 3 9.82 48.39 68.97
CA SER A 3 9.64 48.11 67.54
C SER A 3 10.75 47.18 67.03
N LYS A 4 10.40 46.17 66.22
CA LYS A 4 11.34 45.44 65.36
C LYS A 4 10.96 45.67 63.90
N THR A 5 11.71 46.57 63.26
CA THR A 5 11.63 46.88 61.83
C THR A 5 12.17 45.71 61.01
N LYS A 6 11.31 44.99 60.26
CA LYS A 6 11.76 44.03 59.24
C LYS A 6 12.02 44.76 57.92
N ARG A 7 13.30 44.79 57.53
CA ARG A 7 13.81 45.32 56.27
C ARG A 7 13.34 44.43 55.11
N LEU A 8 12.46 44.96 54.25
CA LEU A 8 11.98 44.30 53.04
C LEU A 8 13.10 44.34 51.98
N LYS A 9 13.83 43.23 51.79
CA LYS A 9 14.76 43.06 50.67
C LYS A 9 13.93 42.78 49.41
N ARG A 10 13.81 43.77 48.54
CA ARG A 10 13.09 43.68 47.26
C ARG A 10 13.89 42.80 46.30
N ASN A 11 13.32 41.67 45.88
CA ASN A 11 13.89 40.73 44.90
C ASN A 11 13.91 41.33 43.48
N LEU A 12 14.65 42.43 43.30
CA LEU A 12 14.74 43.15 42.02
C LEU A 12 15.45 42.33 40.94
N GLY A 13 16.30 41.37 41.34
CA GLY A 13 17.13 40.57 40.43
C GLY A 13 16.35 39.62 39.54
N LEU A 14 15.37 38.88 40.08
CA LEU A 14 14.65 37.88 39.30
C LEU A 14 13.80 38.53 38.19
N ALA A 15 13.14 39.64 38.50
CA ALA A 15 12.33 40.38 37.53
C ALA A 15 13.20 41.01 36.44
N THR A 16 14.37 41.57 36.78
CA THR A 16 15.29 42.13 35.78
C THR A 16 15.89 41.04 34.89
N THR A 17 16.27 39.89 35.44
CA THR A 17 16.75 38.75 34.64
C THR A 17 15.67 38.24 33.69
N PHE A 18 14.42 38.13 34.16
CA PHE A 18 13.32 37.66 33.32
C PHE A 18 13.03 38.63 32.16
N ILE A 19 13.01 39.93 32.43
CA ILE A 19 12.82 40.97 31.40
C ILE A 19 13.97 40.95 30.40
N PHE A 20 15.21 40.78 30.87
CA PHE A 20 16.38 40.68 30.00
C PHE A 20 16.26 39.44 29.09
N CYS A 21 15.95 38.26 29.64
CA CYS A 21 15.74 37.04 28.86
C CYS A 21 14.62 37.17 27.81
N CYS A 22 13.49 37.79 28.17
CA CYS A 22 12.40 38.06 27.22
C CYS A 22 12.85 39.00 26.10
N PHE A 23 13.66 40.02 26.42
CA PHE A 23 14.19 40.94 25.41
C PHE A 23 15.10 40.21 24.41
N PHE A 24 16.03 39.36 24.86
CA PHE A 24 16.88 38.58 23.94
C PHE A 24 16.12 37.54 23.14
N PHE A 25 15.08 36.93 23.72
CA PHE A 25 14.22 35.99 22.99
C PHE A 25 13.45 36.69 21.86
N LEU A 26 12.84 37.84 22.16
CA LEU A 26 12.13 38.65 21.15
C LEU A 26 13.10 39.23 20.13
N ALA A 27 14.26 39.74 20.55
CA ALA A 27 15.29 40.24 19.64
C ALA A 27 15.86 39.14 18.72
N GLY A 28 15.99 37.89 19.20
CA GLY A 28 16.36 36.75 18.35
C GLY A 28 15.24 36.33 17.39
N PHE A 29 14.00 36.33 17.87
CA PHE A 29 12.83 35.96 17.06
C PHE A 29 12.54 36.98 15.94
N TYR A 30 12.71 38.29 16.22
CA TYR A 30 12.53 39.36 15.23
C TYR A 30 13.83 39.75 14.50
N GLY A 31 15.02 39.45 15.05
CA GLY A 31 16.30 39.65 14.37
C GLY A 31 16.54 38.63 13.26
N SER A 32 16.06 37.40 13.46
CA SER A 32 16.11 36.35 12.44
C SER A 32 15.23 36.64 11.22
N THR A 33 14.19 37.46 11.36
CA THR A 33 13.37 37.91 10.21
C THR A 33 14.01 39.07 9.43
N LEU A 34 14.93 39.83 10.04
CA LEU A 34 15.68 40.92 9.37
C LEU A 34 16.91 40.41 8.60
N LEU A 35 17.58 39.37 9.11
CA LEU A 35 18.74 38.74 8.43
C LEU A 35 18.34 37.69 7.37
N SER A 36 17.07 37.25 7.35
CA SER A 36 16.56 36.23 6.41
C SER A 36 15.90 36.84 5.16
N GLN A 37 16.33 38.03 4.75
CA GLN A 37 15.82 38.68 3.53
C GLN A 37 16.62 38.38 2.25
N ASP A 38 17.74 37.66 2.33
CA ASP A 38 18.53 37.24 1.16
C ASP A 38 18.56 35.71 0.92
N ALA A 39 17.59 34.98 1.48
CA ALA A 39 17.28 33.63 1.00
C ALA A 39 16.19 33.72 -0.07
N PRO A 40 16.40 33.22 -1.30
CA PRO A 40 15.33 33.20 -2.29
C PRO A 40 14.16 32.43 -1.69
N ARG A 41 13.01 33.11 -1.53
CA ARG A 41 11.74 32.47 -1.19
C ARG A 41 11.42 31.45 -2.29
N ILE A 42 11.86 30.22 -2.10
CA ILE A 42 11.24 29.08 -2.77
C ILE A 42 9.87 28.95 -2.10
N ARG A 43 8.89 29.70 -2.60
CA ARG A 43 7.49 29.28 -2.47
C ARG A 43 7.48 27.83 -2.95
N PRO A 44 6.87 26.88 -2.23
CA PRO A 44 6.43 25.68 -2.90
C PRO A 44 5.43 26.18 -3.94
N ARG A 45 5.89 26.30 -5.19
CA ARG A 45 5.00 26.49 -6.32
C ARG A 45 4.15 25.24 -6.28
N LEU A 46 2.93 25.36 -5.75
CA LEU A 46 1.90 24.38 -6.02
C LEU A 46 1.98 24.21 -7.54
N ARG A 47 2.30 23.00 -8.02
CA ARG A 47 2.18 22.68 -9.45
C ARG A 47 0.68 22.72 -9.74
N MET A 48 0.17 23.93 -9.88
CA MET A 48 -1.05 24.19 -10.59
C MET A 48 -0.71 23.82 -12.02
N LEU A 49 -1.29 22.72 -12.50
CA LEU A 49 -1.36 22.45 -13.93
C LEU A 49 -2.02 23.69 -14.53
N GLU A 50 -1.22 24.53 -15.18
CA GLU A 50 -1.76 25.50 -16.14
C GLU A 50 -2.44 24.65 -17.21
N LEU A 51 -3.77 24.70 -17.23
CA LEU A 51 -4.53 24.26 -18.37
C LEU A 51 -4.34 25.33 -19.43
N GLU A 52 -3.27 25.18 -20.21
CA GLU A 52 -3.04 25.98 -21.40
C GLU A 52 -4.17 25.63 -22.37
N ASN A 53 -5.13 26.55 -22.53
CA ASN A 53 -6.06 26.50 -23.66
C ASN A 53 -5.24 26.81 -24.92
N THR A 54 -4.52 25.81 -25.42
CA THR A 54 -4.02 25.82 -26.79
C THR A 54 -5.20 25.47 -27.68
N ASP A 55 -5.87 26.49 -28.18
CA ASP A 55 -6.70 26.37 -29.36
C ASP A 55 -5.82 25.76 -30.48
N GLY A 56 -6.10 24.52 -30.87
CA GLY A 56 -5.82 24.05 -32.21
C GLY A 56 -4.50 23.34 -32.51
N ASP A 57 -3.77 22.81 -31.53
CA ASP A 57 -2.73 21.81 -31.82
C ASP A 57 -3.14 20.46 -31.22
N GLU A 58 -3.49 19.51 -32.09
CA GLU A 58 -3.56 18.09 -31.77
C GLU A 58 -2.32 17.71 -30.98
N LEU A 59 -2.50 17.44 -29.69
CA LEU A 59 -1.46 16.90 -28.83
C LEU A 59 -1.01 15.59 -29.51
N MET A 60 0.08 15.64 -30.27
CA MET A 60 0.61 14.50 -31.03
C MET A 60 0.91 13.39 -30.03
N MET A 61 -0.08 12.51 -29.84
CA MET A 61 0.06 11.32 -29.03
C MET A 61 1.23 10.55 -29.60
N MET A 62 2.20 10.20 -28.75
CA MET A 62 3.31 9.35 -29.18
C MET A 62 2.71 8.10 -29.86
N PRO A 63 3.27 7.65 -31.00
CA PRO A 63 2.81 6.44 -31.65
C PRO A 63 2.72 5.32 -30.63
N HIS A 64 1.61 4.58 -30.62
CA HIS A 64 1.35 3.54 -29.63
C HIS A 64 2.54 2.61 -29.50
N GLY A 65 3.24 2.67 -28.36
CA GLY A 65 4.09 1.56 -27.98
C GLY A 65 3.17 0.36 -27.76
N LYS A 66 3.48 -0.81 -28.34
CA LYS A 66 2.72 -2.06 -28.16
C LYS A 66 2.48 -2.47 -26.68
N ILE A 67 3.08 -1.74 -25.75
CA ILE A 67 3.33 -2.10 -24.35
C ILE A 67 2.88 -0.95 -23.40
N GLY A 68 2.48 0.21 -23.92
CA GLY A 68 2.05 1.37 -23.13
C GLY A 68 0.53 1.52 -23.08
N GLU A 69 0.02 2.12 -22.00
CA GLU A 69 -1.38 2.49 -21.89
C GLU A 69 -1.76 3.49 -23.00
N PRO A 70 -2.91 3.34 -23.69
CA PRO A 70 -3.30 4.23 -24.79
C PRO A 70 -3.64 5.66 -24.33
N SER A 71 -3.76 5.90 -23.03
CA SER A 71 -4.09 7.20 -22.44
C SER A 71 -3.27 7.48 -21.18
N ILE A 72 -2.92 8.75 -20.96
CA ILE A 72 -2.28 9.18 -19.72
C ILE A 72 -3.35 9.27 -18.63
N GLN A 73 -3.16 8.51 -17.56
CA GLN A 73 -4.03 8.56 -16.38
C GLN A 73 -3.26 8.99 -15.14
N SER A 74 -3.83 9.92 -14.38
CA SER A 74 -3.32 10.26 -13.05
C SER A 74 -3.93 9.34 -12.02
N ILE A 75 -3.12 8.51 -11.37
CA ILE A 75 -3.55 7.62 -10.30
C ILE A 75 -2.95 8.12 -8.97
N SER A 76 -3.80 8.61 -8.07
CA SER A 76 -3.38 9.07 -6.76
C SER A 76 -2.98 7.89 -5.87
N PHE A 77 -1.87 8.03 -5.14
CA PHE A 77 -1.39 7.00 -4.20
C PHE A 77 -0.71 7.59 -2.97
N GLN A 78 -0.63 6.77 -1.92
CA GLN A 78 0.09 7.05 -0.69
C GLN A 78 1.17 5.98 -0.48
N VAL A 79 2.39 6.39 -0.12
CA VAL A 79 3.43 5.46 0.32
C VAL A 79 3.13 5.05 1.76
N LEU A 80 2.91 3.76 2.01
CA LEU A 80 2.67 3.22 3.35
C LEU A 80 3.94 2.68 4.00
N SER A 81 4.85 2.11 3.21
CA SER A 81 6.12 1.57 3.71
C SER A 81 7.16 1.51 2.59
N TRP A 82 8.43 1.57 2.99
CA TRP A 82 9.58 1.28 2.14
C TRP A 82 10.16 -0.13 2.38
N LYS A 83 9.78 -0.78 3.48
CA LYS A 83 10.24 -2.11 3.88
C LYS A 83 9.07 -2.91 4.52
N PRO A 84 8.32 -3.70 3.74
CA PRO A 84 8.43 -3.85 2.29
C PRO A 84 7.94 -2.58 1.59
N ARG A 85 8.28 -2.40 0.32
CA ARG A 85 7.69 -1.32 -0.49
C ARG A 85 6.18 -1.57 -0.61
N ALA A 86 5.37 -0.65 -0.12
CA ALA A 86 3.92 -0.74 -0.13
C ALA A 86 3.28 0.63 -0.45
N LEU A 87 2.41 0.64 -1.46
CA LEU A 87 1.67 1.79 -1.96
C LEU A 87 0.16 1.53 -1.85
N TYR A 88 -0.57 2.51 -1.35
CA TYR A 88 -2.02 2.47 -1.20
C TYR A 88 -2.69 3.42 -2.18
N PHE A 89 -3.71 2.91 -2.86
CA PHE A 89 -4.43 3.60 -3.92
C PHE A 89 -5.89 3.79 -3.48
N PRO A 90 -6.26 4.97 -2.93
CA PRO A 90 -7.64 5.23 -2.55
C PRO A 90 -8.53 5.29 -3.79
N SER A 91 -9.71 4.67 -3.74
CA SER A 91 -10.67 4.68 -4.86
C SER A 91 -10.07 4.23 -6.20
N PHE A 92 -9.20 3.21 -6.16
CA PHE A 92 -8.56 2.62 -7.33
C PHE A 92 -9.57 2.04 -8.33
N ALA A 93 -10.66 1.45 -7.83
CA ALA A 93 -11.78 0.95 -8.61
C ALA A 93 -13.10 1.56 -8.12
N THR A 94 -14.06 1.74 -9.02
CA THR A 94 -15.39 2.25 -8.65
C THR A 94 -16.22 1.18 -7.94
N ALA A 95 -17.28 1.61 -7.26
CA ALA A 95 -18.17 0.68 -6.58
C ALA A 95 -18.83 -0.30 -7.57
N GLU A 96 -19.22 0.18 -8.74
CA GLU A 96 -19.84 -0.60 -9.84
C GLU A 96 -18.85 -1.63 -10.37
N GLN A 97 -17.59 -1.22 -10.56
CA GLN A 97 -16.53 -2.13 -10.99
C GLN A 97 -16.31 -3.27 -9.99
N CYS A 98 -16.20 -2.95 -8.70
CA CYS A 98 -16.14 -3.96 -7.64
C CYS A 98 -17.38 -4.88 -7.64
N GLN A 99 -18.57 -4.34 -7.90
CA GLN A 99 -19.81 -5.13 -7.91
C GLN A 99 -19.78 -6.17 -9.02
N SER A 100 -19.39 -5.75 -10.23
CA SER A 100 -19.32 -6.61 -11.40
C SER A 100 -18.35 -7.78 -11.17
N ILE A 101 -17.17 -7.51 -10.61
CA ILE A 101 -16.19 -8.56 -10.26
C ILE A 101 -16.78 -9.55 -9.25
N ILE A 102 -17.47 -9.06 -8.22
CA ILE A 102 -18.10 -9.91 -7.20
C ILE A 102 -19.18 -10.80 -7.82
N GLU A 103 -20.01 -10.27 -8.71
CA GLU A 103 -21.08 -11.02 -9.39
C GLU A 103 -20.52 -12.11 -10.29
N MET A 104 -19.50 -11.80 -11.10
CA MET A 104 -18.79 -12.79 -11.89
C MET A 104 -18.17 -13.88 -11.01
N ALA A 105 -17.48 -13.49 -9.93
CA ALA A 105 -16.81 -14.42 -9.05
C ALA A 105 -17.78 -15.36 -8.32
N LYS A 106 -18.94 -14.85 -7.86
CA LYS A 106 -19.94 -15.63 -7.11
C LYS A 106 -20.37 -16.92 -7.82
N VAL A 107 -20.46 -16.90 -9.14
CA VAL A 107 -20.86 -18.07 -9.95
C VAL A 107 -19.74 -19.12 -10.00
N LEU A 108 -18.49 -18.70 -9.86
CA LEU A 108 -17.30 -19.52 -10.09
C LEU A 108 -16.54 -19.90 -8.80
N LEU A 109 -16.99 -19.45 -7.63
CA LEU A 109 -16.31 -19.68 -6.35
C LEU A 109 -16.24 -21.17 -5.99
N LYS A 110 -15.04 -21.62 -5.63
CA LYS A 110 -14.77 -22.95 -5.07
C LYS A 110 -13.93 -22.82 -3.78
N PRO A 111 -13.92 -23.82 -2.89
CA PRO A 111 -13.00 -23.83 -1.75
C PRO A 111 -11.53 -23.70 -2.22
N SER A 112 -10.69 -22.93 -1.51
CA SER A 112 -9.31 -22.68 -1.92
C SER A 112 -8.35 -23.85 -1.65
N SER A 113 -7.46 -24.13 -2.60
CA SER A 113 -6.27 -24.99 -2.43
C SER A 113 -4.98 -24.17 -2.25
N LEU A 114 -3.94 -24.79 -1.68
CA LEU A 114 -2.61 -24.21 -1.45
C LEU A 114 -1.54 -24.97 -2.25
N ALA A 115 -0.43 -24.29 -2.56
CA ALA A 115 0.74 -24.96 -3.13
C ALA A 115 1.51 -25.69 -2.02
N LEU A 116 1.74 -26.99 -2.19
CA LEU A 116 2.35 -27.85 -1.18
C LEU A 116 3.87 -27.91 -1.34
N ARG A 117 4.62 -27.90 -0.23
CA ARG A 117 6.06 -28.20 -0.22
C ARG A 117 6.30 -29.70 -0.37
N LYS A 118 7.55 -30.07 -0.68
CA LYS A 118 7.97 -31.48 -0.70
C LYS A 118 7.77 -32.11 0.68
N GLY A 119 6.80 -33.02 0.78
CA GLY A 119 6.44 -33.74 2.01
C GLY A 119 5.20 -33.21 2.74
N GLU A 120 4.58 -32.12 2.28
CA GLU A 120 3.29 -31.65 2.80
C GLU A 120 2.12 -32.34 2.08
N THR A 121 1.01 -32.54 2.80
CA THR A 121 -0.28 -33.01 2.26
C THR A 121 -1.37 -31.97 2.46
N ASP A 122 -2.49 -32.10 1.75
CA ASP A 122 -3.65 -31.23 1.91
C ASP A 122 -4.19 -31.23 3.36
N GLU A 123 -4.09 -32.36 4.06
CA GLU A 123 -4.47 -32.47 5.47
C GLU A 123 -3.54 -31.67 6.39
N SER A 124 -2.24 -31.67 6.11
CA SER A 124 -1.24 -30.96 6.93
C SER A 124 -1.38 -29.43 6.82
N THR A 125 -1.93 -28.94 5.72
CA THR A 125 -2.14 -27.50 5.47
C THR A 125 -3.57 -27.04 5.78
N LYS A 126 -4.44 -27.95 6.24
CA LYS A 126 -5.85 -27.69 6.53
C LYS A 126 -6.01 -26.60 7.59
N GLY A 127 -6.81 -25.58 7.29
CA GLY A 127 -7.09 -24.45 8.20
C GLY A 127 -6.15 -23.25 8.05
N THR A 128 -5.09 -23.38 7.24
CA THR A 128 -4.17 -22.28 6.91
C THR A 128 -4.87 -21.19 6.07
N ARG A 129 -5.74 -21.66 5.17
CA ARG A 129 -6.55 -20.85 4.26
C ARG A 129 -7.95 -21.44 4.22
N THR A 130 -8.94 -20.70 4.71
CA THR A 130 -10.32 -21.18 4.90
C THR A 130 -11.33 -20.45 4.00
N ILE A 131 -10.89 -20.00 2.82
CA ILE A 131 -11.65 -19.07 1.98
C ILE A 131 -12.14 -19.71 0.69
N SER A 132 -13.10 -19.06 0.06
CA SER A 132 -13.50 -19.40 -1.31
C SER A 132 -12.70 -18.58 -2.31
N VAL A 133 -12.29 -19.21 -3.40
CA VAL A 133 -11.45 -18.62 -4.44
C VAL A 133 -11.99 -18.93 -5.82
N THR A 134 -11.77 -18.01 -6.75
CA THR A 134 -11.86 -18.27 -8.18
C THR A 134 -10.83 -17.46 -8.95
N PHE A 135 -10.55 -17.86 -10.19
CA PHE A 135 -9.64 -17.17 -11.09
C PHE A 135 -10.43 -16.63 -12.27
N ILE A 136 -10.19 -15.37 -12.61
CA ILE A 136 -10.82 -14.69 -13.74
C ILE A 136 -9.69 -14.18 -14.64
N SER A 137 -9.59 -14.68 -15.86
CA SER A 137 -8.59 -14.20 -16.82
C SER A 137 -8.97 -12.80 -17.35
N SER A 138 -7.99 -12.08 -17.92
CA SER A 138 -8.27 -10.80 -18.56
C SER A 138 -9.23 -10.95 -19.76
N SER A 139 -9.22 -12.10 -20.44
CA SER A 139 -10.12 -12.40 -21.56
C SER A 139 -11.56 -12.68 -21.14
N GLU A 140 -11.77 -13.19 -19.92
CA GLU A 140 -13.09 -13.36 -19.32
C GLU A 140 -13.67 -12.02 -18.82
N ASP A 141 -12.80 -11.08 -18.45
CA ASP A 141 -13.21 -9.72 -18.08
C ASP A 141 -13.45 -8.81 -19.29
N LYS A 142 -14.68 -8.87 -19.80
CA LYS A 142 -15.13 -8.01 -20.92
C LYS A 142 -15.16 -6.52 -20.59
N THR A 143 -15.00 -6.15 -19.32
CA THR A 143 -15.09 -4.76 -18.89
C THR A 143 -13.74 -4.04 -18.89
N GLY A 144 -12.63 -4.78 -19.01
CA GLY A 144 -11.26 -4.23 -18.92
C GLY A 144 -10.94 -3.61 -17.55
N ILE A 145 -11.77 -3.87 -16.54
CA ILE A 145 -11.60 -3.36 -15.18
C ILE A 145 -10.36 -3.98 -14.55
N LEU A 146 -10.09 -5.24 -14.88
CA LEU A 146 -9.03 -6.08 -14.36
C LEU A 146 -7.71 -5.86 -15.12
N GLU A 147 -7.23 -4.62 -15.20
CA GLU A 147 -5.89 -4.30 -15.71
C GLU A 147 -4.98 -3.68 -14.63
N ALA A 148 -3.72 -4.11 -14.56
CA ALA A 148 -2.76 -3.75 -13.52
C ALA A 148 -2.07 -2.38 -13.77
N ARG A 149 -2.88 -1.34 -13.98
CA ARG A 149 -2.46 -0.02 -14.48
C ARG A 149 -1.46 0.71 -13.57
N ALA A 150 -1.49 0.44 -12.27
CA ALA A 150 -0.66 1.11 -11.27
C ALA A 150 0.82 0.68 -11.27
N THR A 151 1.18 -0.40 -11.96
CA THR A 151 2.49 -1.06 -11.74
C THR A 151 3.58 -0.65 -12.71
N MET A 152 3.20 -0.02 -13.84
CA MET A 152 4.08 0.22 -14.99
C MET A 152 4.75 -1.04 -15.55
N ILE A 153 4.18 -2.22 -15.27
CA ILE A 153 4.58 -3.49 -15.86
C ILE A 153 3.52 -3.87 -16.91
N PRO A 154 3.91 -4.39 -18.08
CA PRO A 154 2.95 -4.75 -19.13
C PRO A 154 1.91 -5.76 -18.65
N HIS A 155 0.67 -5.63 -19.11
CA HIS A 155 -0.43 -6.50 -18.68
C HIS A 155 -0.14 -8.00 -18.89
N MET A 156 0.65 -8.34 -19.92
CA MET A 156 1.06 -9.71 -20.24
C MET A 156 1.90 -10.39 -19.15
N HIS A 157 2.42 -9.65 -18.17
CA HIS A 157 3.15 -10.21 -17.03
C HIS A 157 2.22 -10.59 -15.87
N GLY A 158 0.94 -10.22 -15.94
CA GLY A 158 0.01 -10.41 -14.86
C GLY A 158 -0.75 -11.73 -14.98
N GLU A 159 -0.68 -12.59 -13.96
CA GLU A 159 -1.49 -13.82 -13.88
C GLU A 159 -3.00 -13.50 -13.86
N ALA A 160 -3.87 -14.48 -14.14
CA ALA A 160 -5.31 -14.31 -13.94
C ALA A 160 -5.65 -13.77 -12.54
N PHE A 161 -6.69 -12.93 -12.45
CA PHE A 161 -7.11 -12.36 -11.17
C PHE A 161 -7.61 -13.44 -10.23
N ASN A 162 -7.03 -13.46 -9.05
CA ASN A 162 -7.43 -14.34 -7.96
C ASN A 162 -8.45 -13.63 -7.08
N VAL A 163 -9.74 -13.98 -7.23
CA VAL A 163 -10.83 -13.37 -6.45
C VAL A 163 -11.15 -14.25 -5.24
N LEU A 164 -11.09 -13.62 -4.07
CA LEU A 164 -11.11 -14.24 -2.75
C LEU A 164 -12.31 -13.73 -1.96
N ARG A 165 -13.07 -14.64 -1.33
CA ARG A 165 -14.15 -14.30 -0.41
C ARG A 165 -13.86 -14.86 0.98
N TYR A 166 -13.94 -13.98 1.98
CA TYR A 166 -13.78 -14.29 3.40
C TYR A 166 -15.10 -14.06 4.14
N GLU A 167 -15.60 -15.09 4.80
CA GLU A 167 -16.71 -15.03 5.76
C GLU A 167 -16.20 -14.72 7.18
N ILE A 168 -17.13 -14.51 8.13
CA ILE A 168 -16.80 -14.25 9.53
C ILE A 168 -15.93 -15.38 10.08
N GLY A 169 -14.82 -15.01 10.73
CA GLY A 169 -13.83 -15.92 11.29
C GLY A 169 -12.79 -16.44 10.30
N GLN A 170 -13.05 -16.36 8.98
CA GLN A 170 -12.11 -16.81 7.97
C GLN A 170 -10.90 -15.87 7.87
N LYS A 171 -9.73 -16.47 7.59
CA LYS A 171 -8.42 -15.79 7.55
C LYS A 171 -7.53 -16.38 6.47
N TYR A 172 -6.39 -15.74 6.27
CA TYR A 172 -5.26 -16.32 5.53
C TYR A 172 -4.00 -16.07 6.34
N ASP A 173 -3.33 -17.14 6.75
CA ASP A 173 -2.08 -17.02 7.50
C ASP A 173 -0.97 -16.34 6.71
N SER A 174 0.06 -15.95 7.45
CA SER A 174 1.18 -15.19 6.90
C SER A 174 1.96 -16.03 5.89
N HIS A 175 2.13 -15.48 4.70
CA HIS A 175 2.80 -16.14 3.59
C HIS A 175 3.58 -15.12 2.74
N TYR A 176 4.45 -15.65 1.88
CA TYR A 176 5.05 -14.88 0.79
C TYR A 176 4.29 -15.14 -0.51
N ASN A 177 4.16 -14.11 -1.34
CA ASN A 177 3.65 -14.27 -2.70
C ASN A 177 4.72 -14.69 -3.71
N ALA A 178 5.98 -14.78 -3.28
CA ALA A 178 7.06 -15.32 -4.09
C ALA A 178 7.42 -16.71 -3.58
N PHE A 179 7.54 -17.67 -4.50
CA PHE A 179 8.02 -19.01 -4.20
C PHE A 179 9.55 -19.07 -4.27
N ASN A 180 10.18 -19.64 -3.24
CA ASN A 180 11.60 -19.98 -3.26
C ASN A 180 11.77 -21.27 -4.09
N PRO A 181 12.47 -21.24 -5.25
CA PRO A 181 12.63 -22.42 -6.10
C PRO A 181 13.30 -23.60 -5.40
N ASN A 182 14.14 -23.34 -4.40
CA ASN A 182 14.82 -24.39 -3.64
C ASN A 182 13.86 -25.15 -2.70
N GLU A 183 12.77 -24.51 -2.26
CA GLU A 183 11.76 -25.11 -1.36
C GLU A 183 10.58 -25.71 -2.12
N TYR A 184 10.17 -25.08 -3.23
CA TYR A 184 8.95 -25.41 -3.97
C TYR A 184 9.21 -26.02 -5.37
N GLY A 185 10.47 -26.05 -5.84
CA GLY A 185 10.77 -26.37 -7.24
C GLY A 185 10.35 -25.26 -8.22
N PRO A 186 10.43 -25.51 -9.54
CA PRO A 186 9.97 -24.55 -10.55
C PRO A 186 8.45 -24.38 -10.46
N GLN A 187 7.99 -23.15 -10.20
CA GLN A 187 6.58 -22.81 -10.08
C GLN A 187 6.12 -21.97 -11.28
N THR A 188 5.21 -22.53 -12.07
CA THR A 188 4.61 -21.85 -13.23
C THR A 188 3.59 -20.79 -12.84
N SER A 189 3.10 -20.79 -11.60
CA SER A 189 2.10 -19.83 -11.10
C SER A 189 2.33 -19.47 -9.62
N GLN A 190 1.98 -18.25 -9.19
CA GLN A 190 1.98 -17.83 -7.77
C GLN A 190 0.70 -18.28 -7.03
N ARG A 191 -0.15 -19.09 -7.69
CA ARG A 191 -1.37 -19.70 -7.15
C ARG A 191 -1.07 -20.59 -5.94
N GLY A 192 -1.00 -20.00 -4.75
CA GLY A 192 -0.91 -20.77 -3.51
C GLY A 192 -0.32 -20.05 -2.31
N GLY A 193 0.53 -19.04 -2.52
CA GLY A 193 1.31 -18.44 -1.43
C GLY A 193 2.28 -19.44 -0.76
N SER A 194 3.48 -18.99 -0.41
CA SER A 194 4.43 -19.79 0.34
C SER A 194 4.17 -19.64 1.84
N ASN A 195 3.60 -20.66 2.48
CA ASN A 195 3.40 -20.70 3.93
C ASN A 195 4.75 -20.84 4.65
N MET A 196 5.01 -20.01 5.67
CA MET A 196 6.08 -20.25 6.62
C MET A 196 5.51 -20.71 7.96
N ASN A 197 6.08 -21.79 8.51
CA ASN A 197 5.98 -22.17 9.93
C ASN A 197 6.76 -21.17 10.80
N SER A 198 6.42 -19.89 10.69
CA SER A 198 6.96 -18.84 11.53
C SER A 198 6.04 -18.72 12.74
N GLY A 199 6.58 -18.79 13.96
CA GLY A 199 5.83 -18.79 15.23
C GLY A 199 5.12 -17.47 15.56
N TYR A 200 4.62 -16.75 14.55
CA TYR A 200 3.83 -15.54 14.71
C TYR A 200 2.38 -15.87 15.01
N ASP A 201 1.86 -15.28 16.08
CA ASP A 201 0.45 -15.34 16.43
C ASP A 201 -0.36 -14.44 15.47
N PHE A 202 -0.80 -15.02 14.36
CA PHE A 202 -1.60 -14.36 13.33
C PHE A 202 -2.92 -13.79 13.87
N ARG A 203 -3.43 -14.28 15.03
CA ARG A 203 -4.64 -13.73 15.66
C ARG A 203 -4.40 -12.33 16.20
N LYS A 204 -3.16 -12.01 16.56
CA LYS A 204 -2.79 -10.68 17.07
C LYS A 204 -2.67 -9.63 15.96
N CYS A 205 -2.62 -10.03 14.68
CA CYS A 205 -2.56 -9.09 13.55
C CYS A 205 -1.52 -7.97 13.77
N ILE A 206 -0.28 -8.38 14.06
CA ILE A 206 0.82 -7.49 14.43
C ILE A 206 1.49 -6.97 13.16
N GLY A 207 1.82 -5.68 13.13
CA GLY A 207 2.49 -5.02 12.00
C GLY A 207 1.64 -3.92 11.36
N LEU A 208 2.06 -3.48 10.17
CA LEU A 208 1.31 -2.51 9.36
C LEU A 208 -0.02 -3.14 8.92
N LYS A 209 -1.13 -2.45 9.19
CA LYS A 209 -2.48 -2.91 8.86
C LYS A 209 -3.14 -1.96 7.89
N VAL A 210 -3.66 -2.51 6.79
CA VAL A 210 -4.48 -1.79 5.83
C VAL A 210 -5.92 -2.27 6.02
N LYS A 211 -6.80 -1.36 6.44
CA LYS A 211 -8.23 -1.66 6.59
C LYS A 211 -8.85 -1.75 5.19
N PRO A 212 -9.54 -2.84 4.84
CA PRO A 212 -10.18 -2.94 3.54
C PRO A 212 -11.31 -1.91 3.43
N GLN A 213 -11.29 -1.11 2.37
CA GLN A 213 -12.44 -0.36 1.90
C GLN A 213 -12.71 -0.71 0.44
N ARG A 214 -13.99 -0.71 0.07
CA ARG A 214 -14.41 -1.05 -1.29
C ARG A 214 -13.78 -0.07 -2.27
N GLY A 215 -13.19 -0.59 -3.34
CA GLY A 215 -12.55 0.21 -4.38
C GLY A 215 -11.08 0.56 -4.11
N ASP A 216 -10.58 0.40 -2.89
CA ASP A 216 -9.18 0.71 -2.61
C ASP A 216 -8.23 -0.39 -3.13
N GLY A 217 -7.06 0.03 -3.60
CA GLY A 217 -5.97 -0.83 -4.04
C GLY A 217 -4.78 -0.82 -3.07
N LEU A 218 -4.10 -1.96 -2.95
CA LEU A 218 -2.82 -2.08 -2.26
C LEU A 218 -1.82 -2.77 -3.20
N LEU A 219 -0.73 -2.07 -3.51
CA LEU A 219 0.42 -2.64 -4.22
C LEU A 219 1.55 -2.83 -3.22
N PHE A 220 2.12 -4.01 -3.16
CA PHE A 220 3.36 -4.25 -2.43
C PHE A 220 4.28 -5.16 -3.22
N TYR A 221 5.57 -5.06 -2.97
CA TYR A 221 6.58 -5.80 -3.71
C TYR A 221 7.07 -6.98 -2.88
N SER A 222 6.95 -8.19 -3.43
CA SER A 222 7.51 -9.41 -2.84
C SER A 222 9.02 -9.50 -3.00
N LEU A 223 9.59 -8.72 -3.93
CA LEU A 223 11.00 -8.77 -4.32
C LEU A 223 11.67 -7.41 -4.17
N PHE A 224 12.95 -7.45 -3.80
CA PHE A 224 13.86 -6.33 -3.97
C PHE A 224 14.13 -6.06 -5.46
N PRO A 225 14.62 -4.86 -5.84
CA PRO A 225 14.98 -4.56 -7.23
C PRO A 225 16.02 -5.52 -7.84
N ASN A 226 16.79 -6.23 -7.01
CA ASN A 226 17.75 -7.25 -7.45
C ASN A 226 17.11 -8.65 -7.66
N GLY A 227 15.78 -8.78 -7.54
CA GLY A 227 15.04 -10.03 -7.74
C GLY A 227 15.02 -10.98 -6.54
N THR A 228 15.72 -10.66 -5.45
CA THR A 228 15.69 -11.49 -4.23
C THR A 228 14.41 -11.27 -3.43
N ILE A 229 13.92 -12.33 -2.76
CA ILE A 229 12.70 -12.27 -1.94
C ILE A 229 12.90 -11.29 -0.77
N ASP A 230 12.01 -10.31 -0.67
CA ASP A 230 11.96 -9.40 0.48
C ASP A 230 11.28 -10.10 1.65
N GLN A 231 12.05 -10.55 2.63
CA GLN A 231 11.52 -11.21 3.84
C GLN A 231 10.57 -10.32 4.64
N THR A 232 10.62 -9.00 4.45
CA THR A 232 9.65 -8.09 5.10
C THR A 232 8.32 -8.02 4.38
N SER A 233 8.20 -8.63 3.19
CA SER A 233 6.92 -8.74 2.45
C SER A 233 6.01 -9.85 2.98
N LEU A 234 6.32 -10.44 4.13
CA LEU A 234 5.45 -11.41 4.80
C LEU A 234 4.12 -10.72 5.12
N HIS A 235 3.02 -11.30 4.64
CA HIS A 235 1.70 -10.69 4.78
C HIS A 235 0.63 -11.76 4.92
N GLY A 236 -0.54 -11.37 5.42
CA GLY A 236 -1.69 -12.25 5.57
C GLY A 236 -2.98 -11.46 5.69
N SER A 237 -4.09 -12.17 5.86
CA SER A 237 -5.40 -11.57 6.13
C SER A 237 -5.87 -11.94 7.51
N CYS A 238 -6.04 -10.92 8.35
CA CYS A 238 -6.70 -11.04 9.65
C CYS A 238 -8.08 -11.70 9.55
N PRO A 239 -8.54 -12.38 10.62
CA PRO A 239 -9.90 -12.91 10.70
C PRO A 239 -10.95 -11.81 10.48
N VAL A 240 -11.95 -12.09 9.65
CA VAL A 240 -13.08 -11.18 9.48
C VAL A 240 -13.95 -11.21 10.74
N ILE A 241 -14.16 -10.06 11.36
CA ILE A 241 -14.96 -9.96 12.60
C ILE A 241 -16.40 -9.47 12.36
N LYS A 242 -16.69 -8.90 11.18
CA LYS A 242 -18.01 -8.38 10.81
C LYS A 242 -18.17 -8.37 9.29
N GLY A 243 -19.34 -8.81 8.81
CA GLY A 243 -19.68 -8.84 7.39
C GLY A 243 -18.88 -9.88 6.61
N GLU A 244 -18.63 -9.58 5.34
CA GLU A 244 -17.77 -10.38 4.47
C GLU A 244 -16.70 -9.48 3.83
N LYS A 245 -15.58 -10.09 3.45
CA LYS A 245 -14.49 -9.39 2.76
C LYS A 245 -14.25 -10.05 1.40
N TRP A 246 -14.19 -9.22 0.36
CA TRP A 246 -13.83 -9.62 -0.99
C TRP A 246 -12.50 -8.98 -1.36
N VAL A 247 -11.62 -9.73 -2.03
CA VAL A 247 -10.32 -9.25 -2.52
C VAL A 247 -10.09 -9.79 -3.91
N ALA A 248 -9.71 -8.94 -4.86
CA ALA A 248 -9.21 -9.36 -6.16
C ALA A 248 -7.70 -9.12 -6.20
N THR A 249 -6.92 -10.21 -6.29
CA THR A 249 -5.46 -10.16 -6.26
C THR A 249 -4.91 -10.40 -7.67
N LYS A 250 -4.04 -9.50 -8.13
CA LYS A 250 -3.28 -9.64 -9.37
C LYS A 250 -1.81 -9.87 -9.02
N TRP A 251 -1.30 -11.04 -9.35
CA TRP A 251 0.13 -11.32 -9.25
C TRP A 251 0.82 -10.91 -10.55
N ILE A 252 1.97 -10.26 -10.44
CA ILE A 252 2.72 -9.74 -11.58
C ILE A 252 4.11 -10.36 -11.57
N ARG A 253 4.51 -10.88 -12.72
CA ARG A 253 5.76 -11.59 -12.94
C ARG A 253 6.82 -10.72 -13.59
N ASP A 254 8.06 -11.14 -13.44
CA ASP A 254 9.20 -10.62 -14.20
C ASP A 254 9.24 -11.17 -15.64
N GLN A 255 8.51 -12.26 -15.91
CA GLN A 255 8.35 -12.87 -17.23
C GLN A 255 6.93 -12.70 -17.78
N VAL A 256 6.80 -12.78 -19.09
CA VAL A 256 5.50 -12.85 -19.78
C VAL A 256 4.76 -14.11 -19.34
N GLN A 257 3.44 -14.00 -19.17
CA GLN A 257 2.54 -15.11 -18.93
C GLN A 257 1.84 -15.45 -20.24
N GLU A 258 1.93 -16.72 -20.63
CA GLU A 258 1.10 -17.28 -21.69
C GLU A 258 -0.19 -17.78 -21.01
N ASP A 259 -1.35 -17.28 -21.47
CA ASP A 259 -2.67 -17.69 -20.99
C ASP A 259 -3.02 -19.13 -21.37
#